data_AF-A0A8H8IXM9-F1
#
_entry.id   AF-A0A8H8IXM9-F1
#
_cell.length_a   1.000
_cell.length_b   1.000
_cell.length_c   1.000
_cell.angle_alpha   90.00
_cell.angle_beta   90.00
_cell.angle_gamma   90.00
#
_symmetry.space_group_name_H-M   'P 1'
#
loop_
_entity.id
_entity.type
_entity.pdbx_description
1 polymer ?
#
loop_
_entity_poly.entity_id
_entity_poly.type
_entity_poly.pdbx_seq_one_letter_code
_entity_poly.pdbx_strand_id
1 'polypeptide(L)'
;MPQNVASTPKCLVCNYEHASVFTLSTIVLGILYILWLVPVLESGGAYRSVKPLNTEGCETVEGIEACEKLVIHESGLVYLACASSARSRADWTPALEALNATAVRAKPAQDYIATYDPRSRAIAKLDPRDFPDPRGLNVHGMDVVPDIRDAGALWIYVVNHRPPLDPIVDAQKVGADSVIEIFKTRVGASSIKWVKTIQDSSVIVTPNDVLGASNGEEFWFTNDHHVKVGLVSIYLA
;
A
#
# COMPACT_ATOMS: atom_id res chain seq x y z
N MET A 1 50.30 -31.45 -66.30
CA MET A 1 50.22 -30.52 -65.15
C MET A 1 49.86 -29.17 -65.73
N PRO A 2 48.73 -28.54 -65.36
CA PRO A 2 48.28 -28.28 -63.99
C PRO A 2 46.93 -28.92 -63.62
N GLN A 3 46.65 -28.96 -62.32
CA GLN A 3 45.45 -29.51 -61.69
C GLN A 3 44.34 -28.45 -61.65
N ASN A 4 43.16 -28.79 -62.15
CA ASN A 4 41.94 -28.04 -61.92
C ASN A 4 41.44 -28.32 -60.49
N VAL A 5 41.62 -27.36 -59.58
CA VAL A 5 41.00 -27.37 -58.26
C VAL A 5 39.58 -26.86 -58.41
N ALA A 6 38.61 -27.76 -58.34
CA ALA A 6 37.20 -27.41 -58.23
C ALA A 6 36.96 -26.64 -56.93
N SER A 7 36.44 -25.41 -57.05
CA SER A 7 35.94 -24.64 -55.92
C SER A 7 34.65 -25.27 -55.41
N THR A 8 34.68 -25.79 -54.19
CA THR A 8 33.48 -26.19 -53.45
C THR A 8 32.61 -24.95 -53.18
N PRO A 9 31.27 -25.02 -53.36
CA PRO A 9 30.39 -23.92 -53.00
C PRO A 9 30.41 -23.78 -51.47
N LYS A 10 30.89 -22.64 -50.99
CA LYS A 10 30.76 -22.25 -49.57
C LYS A 10 29.27 -22.20 -49.22
N CYS A 11 28.90 -22.91 -48.16
CA CYS A 11 27.55 -23.14 -47.64
C CYS A 11 26.59 -21.95 -47.79
N LEU A 12 25.59 -22.07 -48.67
CA LEU A 12 24.37 -21.23 -48.63
C LEU A 12 23.51 -21.54 -47.38
N VAL A 13 23.72 -22.70 -46.77
CA VAL A 13 22.92 -23.22 -45.65
C VAL A 13 23.22 -22.48 -44.33
N CYS A 14 24.45 -22.00 -44.12
CA CYS A 14 24.81 -21.30 -42.88
C CYS A 14 24.16 -19.92 -42.73
N ASN A 15 23.89 -19.21 -43.84
CA ASN A 15 23.23 -17.90 -43.78
C ASN A 15 21.73 -17.99 -43.48
N TYR A 16 21.09 -19.13 -43.79
CA TYR A 16 19.66 -19.34 -43.56
C TYR A 16 19.33 -19.60 -42.09
N GLU A 17 20.21 -20.30 -41.37
CA GLU A 17 20.02 -20.58 -39.94
C GLU A 17 20.12 -19.30 -39.09
N HIS A 18 21.11 -18.45 -39.35
CA HIS A 18 21.26 -17.18 -38.63
C HIS A 18 20.12 -16.20 -38.92
N ALA A 19 19.64 -16.14 -40.16
CA ALA A 19 18.49 -15.31 -40.54
C ALA A 19 17.18 -15.79 -39.89
N SER A 20 17.01 -17.11 -39.76
CA SER A 20 15.84 -17.72 -39.12
C SER A 20 15.82 -17.47 -37.61
N VAL A 21 16.95 -17.63 -36.93
CA VAL A 21 17.09 -17.36 -35.49
C VAL A 21 16.86 -15.88 -35.17
N PHE A 22 17.38 -14.98 -36.02
CA PHE A 22 17.16 -13.54 -35.85
C PHE A 22 15.68 -13.18 -36.00
N THR A 23 15.01 -13.71 -37.02
CA THR A 23 13.58 -13.47 -37.26
C THR A 23 12.71 -13.98 -36.10
N LEU A 24 12.97 -15.20 -35.63
CA LEU A 24 12.28 -15.76 -34.45
C LEU A 24 12.51 -14.91 -33.20
N SER A 25 13.74 -14.46 -32.95
CA SER A 25 14.05 -13.60 -31.80
C SER A 25 13.30 -12.28 -31.86
N THR A 26 13.24 -11.63 -33.03
CA THR A 26 12.48 -10.38 -33.20
C THR A 26 10.99 -10.60 -32.96
N ILE A 27 10.41 -11.71 -33.45
CA ILE A 27 9.00 -12.04 -33.21
C ILE A 27 8.75 -12.24 -31.71
N VAL A 28 9.58 -13.02 -31.02
CA VAL A 28 9.45 -13.26 -29.57
C VAL A 28 9.55 -11.96 -28.78
N LEU A 29 10.52 -11.10 -29.10
CA LEU A 29 10.67 -9.80 -28.44
C LEU A 29 9.48 -8.87 -28.74
N GLY A 30 8.95 -8.89 -29.96
CA GLY A 30 7.74 -8.15 -30.32
C GLY A 30 6.52 -8.62 -29.54
N ILE A 31 6.36 -9.94 -29.35
CA ILE A 31 5.29 -10.52 -28.53
C ILE A 31 5.45 -10.12 -27.06
N LEU A 32 6.67 -10.23 -26.49
CA LEU A 32 6.94 -9.79 -25.12
C LEU A 32 6.70 -8.30 -24.93
N TYR A 33 7.05 -7.49 -25.92
CA TYR A 33 6.80 -6.05 -25.90
C TYR A 33 5.29 -5.75 -25.82
N ILE A 34 4.49 -6.36 -26.70
CA ILE A 34 3.04 -6.08 -26.79
C ILE A 34 2.25 -6.73 -25.66
N LEU A 35 2.54 -8.00 -25.32
CA LEU A 35 1.72 -8.76 -24.36
C LEU A 35 2.14 -8.55 -22.90
N TRP A 36 3.35 -8.05 -22.64
CA TRP A 36 3.86 -7.89 -21.28
C TRP A 36 4.31 -6.46 -21.01
N LEU A 37 5.26 -5.91 -21.78
CA LEU A 37 5.85 -4.60 -21.44
C LEU A 37 4.84 -3.45 -21.57
N VAL A 38 4.10 -3.37 -22.68
CA VAL A 38 3.12 -2.30 -22.91
C VAL A 38 2.03 -2.30 -21.82
N PRO A 39 1.35 -3.43 -21.51
CA PRO A 39 0.38 -3.48 -20.42
C PRO A 39 0.97 -3.08 -19.07
N VAL A 40 2.18 -3.51 -18.73
CA VAL A 40 2.85 -3.13 -17.48
C VAL A 40 3.07 -1.61 -17.40
N LEU A 41 3.58 -1.00 -18.49
CA LEU A 41 3.81 0.45 -18.55
C LEU A 41 2.51 1.25 -18.52
N GLU A 42 1.46 0.77 -19.19
CA GLU A 42 0.14 1.39 -19.19
C GLU A 42 -0.55 1.30 -17.82
N SER A 43 -0.53 0.12 -17.19
CA SER A 43 -1.05 -0.10 -15.82
C SER A 43 -0.30 0.74 -14.79
N GLY A 44 1.04 0.85 -14.94
CA GLY A 44 1.87 1.75 -14.13
C GLY A 44 1.68 3.24 -14.46
N GLY A 45 0.85 3.58 -15.44
CA GLY A 45 0.52 4.96 -15.79
C GLY A 45 1.65 5.75 -16.45
N ALA A 46 2.66 5.09 -17.03
CA ALA A 46 3.87 5.73 -17.58
C ALA A 46 3.58 6.80 -18.66
N TYR A 47 2.43 6.70 -19.33
CA TYR A 47 1.99 7.62 -20.39
C TYR A 47 0.89 8.59 -19.95
N ARG A 48 0.53 8.59 -18.65
CA ARG A 48 -0.47 9.51 -18.11
C ARG A 48 0.15 10.89 -17.90
N SER A 49 -0.61 11.94 -18.21
CA SER A 49 -0.24 13.32 -17.90
C SER A 49 -1.24 13.92 -16.92
N VAL A 50 -0.74 14.61 -15.89
CA VAL A 50 -1.56 15.31 -14.91
C VAL A 50 -1.85 16.70 -15.45
N LYS A 51 -3.13 17.02 -15.66
CA LYS A 51 -3.57 18.37 -16.02
C LYS A 51 -4.13 19.04 -14.76
N PRO A 52 -3.68 20.25 -14.40
CA PRO A 52 -4.24 20.96 -13.26
C PRO A 52 -5.70 21.32 -13.54
N LEU A 53 -6.59 20.98 -12.61
CA LEU A 53 -8.01 21.28 -12.65
C LEU A 53 -8.45 21.75 -11.26
N ASN A 54 -9.15 22.88 -11.17
CA ASN A 54 -9.69 23.44 -9.92
C ASN A 54 -8.68 23.55 -8.77
N THR A 55 -7.43 23.95 -9.09
CA THR A 55 -6.36 24.11 -8.09
C THR A 55 -6.44 25.43 -7.32
N GLU A 56 -7.34 26.33 -7.73
CA GLU A 56 -7.52 27.62 -7.08
C GLU A 56 -8.25 27.44 -5.74
N GLY A 57 -7.74 28.07 -4.68
CA GLY A 57 -8.31 27.96 -3.33
C GLY A 57 -7.94 26.69 -2.56
N CYS A 58 -7.04 25.86 -3.09
CA CYS A 58 -6.44 24.76 -2.32
C CYS A 58 -5.40 25.28 -1.34
N GLU A 59 -5.46 24.78 -0.11
CA GLU A 59 -4.52 25.11 0.96
C GLU A 59 -3.96 23.83 1.56
N THR A 60 -2.67 23.85 1.91
CA THR A 60 -2.06 22.77 2.68
C THR A 60 -2.51 22.87 4.14
N VAL A 61 -2.96 21.76 4.70
CA VAL A 61 -3.27 21.66 6.14
C VAL A 61 -1.99 21.29 6.88
N GLU A 62 -1.35 22.27 7.52
CA GLU A 62 -0.14 22.03 8.30
C GLU A 62 -0.42 21.27 9.61
N GLY A 63 0.54 20.47 10.05
CA GLY A 63 0.47 19.68 11.29
C GLY A 63 0.04 18.22 11.12
N ILE A 64 -0.39 17.84 9.91
CA ILE A 64 -0.64 16.46 9.47
C ILE A 64 0.10 16.18 8.17
N GLU A 65 0.54 14.94 7.97
CA GLU A 65 1.30 14.54 6.77
C GLU A 65 0.96 13.11 6.36
N ALA A 66 1.07 12.85 5.05
CA ALA A 66 0.97 11.50 4.47
C ALA A 66 -0.23 10.69 5.00
N CYS A 67 -1.38 11.35 5.05
CA CYS A 67 -2.66 10.76 5.39
C CYS A 67 -3.21 10.06 4.16
N GLU A 68 -3.11 8.73 4.14
CA GLU A 68 -3.48 7.91 2.98
C GLU A 68 -5.01 7.75 2.93
N LYS A 69 -5.65 7.60 4.10
CA LYS A 69 -7.10 7.45 4.23
C LYS A 69 -7.75 8.59 5.00
N LEU A 70 -8.94 9.00 4.53
CA LEU A 70 -9.84 9.90 5.22
C LEU A 70 -11.28 9.35 5.26
N VAL A 71 -12.02 9.72 6.31
CA VAL A 71 -13.46 9.45 6.46
C VAL A 71 -14.15 10.72 6.92
N ILE A 72 -15.19 11.15 6.20
CA ILE A 72 -15.99 12.33 6.56
C ILE A 72 -17.18 11.86 7.38
N HIS A 73 -17.23 12.26 8.65
CA HIS A 73 -18.36 11.98 9.53
C HIS A 73 -19.49 13.00 9.34
N GLU A 74 -20.73 12.61 9.62
CA GLU A 74 -21.92 13.47 9.48
C GLU A 74 -21.87 14.76 10.32
N SER A 75 -21.10 14.78 11.42
CA SER A 75 -20.84 15.99 12.20
C SER A 75 -20.01 17.04 11.45
N GLY A 76 -19.40 16.67 10.32
CA GLY A 76 -18.45 17.47 9.54
C GLY A 76 -16.99 17.31 9.98
N LEU A 77 -16.70 16.48 10.99
CA LEU A 77 -15.32 16.11 11.32
C LEU A 77 -14.77 15.14 10.27
N VAL A 78 -13.51 15.33 9.90
CA VAL A 78 -12.78 14.43 9.02
C VAL A 78 -11.81 13.61 9.86
N TYR A 79 -11.96 12.29 9.85
CA TYR A 79 -11.02 11.36 10.47
C TYR A 79 -9.94 10.99 9.46
N LEU A 80 -8.69 10.94 9.89
CA LEU A 80 -7.52 10.81 9.03
C LEU A 80 -6.57 9.76 9.59
N ALA A 81 -6.10 8.84 8.74
CA ALA A 81 -5.06 7.88 9.06
C ALA A 81 -3.72 8.37 8.50
N CYS A 82 -2.87 8.94 9.35
CA CYS A 82 -1.67 9.69 8.96
C CYS A 82 -0.39 9.02 9.41
N ALA A 83 0.67 9.18 8.60
CA ALA A 83 2.02 8.83 9.03
C ALA A 83 2.65 9.97 9.85
N SER A 84 3.75 9.66 10.55
CA SER A 84 4.53 10.68 11.24
C SER A 84 5.18 11.70 10.31
N SER A 85 5.49 11.29 9.07
CA SER A 85 6.00 12.14 7.99
C SER A 85 5.86 11.43 6.64
N ALA A 86 5.99 12.19 5.55
CA ALA A 86 6.08 11.61 4.20
C ALA A 86 7.25 10.62 4.05
N ARG A 87 8.38 10.87 4.73
CA ARG A 87 9.54 9.97 4.72
C ARG A 87 9.25 8.66 5.44
N SER A 88 8.61 8.72 6.62
CA SER A 88 8.24 7.51 7.35
C SER A 88 7.31 6.61 6.54
N ARG A 89 6.41 7.20 5.75
CA ARG A 89 5.56 6.46 4.81
C ARG A 89 6.38 5.79 3.71
N ALA A 90 7.33 6.50 3.11
CA ALA A 90 8.21 5.96 2.08
C ALA A 90 9.13 4.84 2.59
N ASP A 91 9.50 4.87 3.88
CA ASP A 91 10.28 3.80 4.52
C ASP A 91 9.42 2.56 4.84
N TRP A 92 8.13 2.75 5.12
CA TRP A 92 7.23 1.69 5.58
C TRP A 92 5.82 1.79 4.98
N THR A 93 5.63 1.15 3.84
CA THR A 93 4.34 0.95 3.17
C THR A 93 4.38 -0.40 2.45
N PRO A 94 3.87 -1.49 3.05
CA PRO A 94 3.94 -2.83 2.46
C PRO A 94 3.30 -2.92 1.06
N ALA A 95 2.23 -2.17 0.81
CA ALA A 95 1.58 -2.08 -0.51
C ALA A 95 2.52 -1.60 -1.63
N LEU A 96 3.62 -0.95 -1.29
CA LEU A 96 4.65 -0.47 -2.22
C LEU A 96 5.97 -1.23 -2.07
N GLU A 97 5.96 -2.39 -1.39
CA GLU A 97 7.15 -3.18 -1.00
C GLU A 97 8.20 -2.38 -0.20
N ALA A 98 7.78 -1.24 0.40
CA ALA A 98 8.60 -0.47 1.31
C ALA A 98 8.57 -1.12 2.70
N LEU A 99 9.56 -1.99 2.96
CA LEU A 99 9.63 -2.82 4.17
C LEU A 99 10.90 -2.52 5.01
N ASN A 100 11.24 -1.24 5.21
CA ASN A 100 12.38 -0.84 6.05
C ASN A 100 12.02 -0.89 7.56
N ALA A 101 12.03 -2.09 8.14
CA ALA A 101 11.66 -2.31 9.53
C ALA A 101 12.60 -1.63 10.53
N THR A 102 13.84 -1.35 10.14
CA THR A 102 14.79 -0.62 11.00
C THR A 102 14.39 0.85 11.09
N ALA A 103 14.08 1.50 9.97
CA ALA A 103 13.65 2.90 9.94
C ALA A 103 12.33 3.10 10.69
N VAL A 104 11.34 2.23 10.48
CA VAL A 104 10.04 2.35 11.15
C VAL A 104 10.13 2.19 12.68
N ARG A 105 11.12 1.45 13.19
CA ARG A 105 11.35 1.34 14.64
C ARG A 105 12.14 2.51 15.21
N ALA A 106 13.01 3.11 14.40
CA ALA A 106 13.82 4.25 14.78
C ALA A 106 13.09 5.59 14.64
N LYS A 107 11.85 5.59 14.13
CA LYS A 107 11.10 6.84 13.87
C LYS A 107 10.85 7.61 15.17
N PRO A 108 11.00 8.95 15.16
CA PRO A 108 10.83 9.78 16.35
C PRO A 108 9.37 9.87 16.81
N ALA A 109 8.42 9.63 15.92
CA ALA A 109 6.99 9.65 16.21
C ALA A 109 6.29 8.53 15.44
N GLN A 110 5.26 7.94 16.04
CA GLN A 110 4.44 6.91 15.42
C GLN A 110 3.44 7.49 14.42
N ASP A 111 2.87 6.60 13.62
CA ASP A 111 1.72 6.95 12.82
C ASP A 111 0.52 7.11 13.76
N TYR A 112 -0.50 7.84 13.33
CA TYR A 112 -1.59 8.25 14.20
C TYR A 112 -2.89 8.40 13.44
N ILE A 113 -3.98 8.31 14.19
CA ILE A 113 -5.30 8.74 13.73
C ILE A 113 -5.52 10.16 14.21
N ALA A 114 -6.01 11.03 13.34
CA ALA A 114 -6.33 12.42 13.69
C ALA A 114 -7.76 12.77 13.28
N THR A 115 -8.30 13.80 13.91
CA THR A 115 -9.47 14.52 13.41
C THR A 115 -9.06 15.89 12.89
N TYR A 116 -9.74 16.33 11.84
CA TYR A 116 -9.69 17.68 11.30
C TYR A 116 -11.09 18.26 11.23
N ASP A 117 -11.29 19.47 11.75
CA ASP A 117 -12.52 20.23 11.59
C ASP A 117 -12.32 21.31 10.51
N PRO A 118 -12.91 21.16 9.32
CA PRO A 118 -12.77 22.15 8.25
C PRO A 118 -13.28 23.54 8.61
N ARG A 119 -14.18 23.67 9.60
CA ARG A 119 -14.76 24.97 10.01
C ARG A 119 -13.82 25.75 10.91
N SER A 120 -13.28 25.10 11.93
CA SER A 120 -12.36 25.74 12.90
C SER A 120 -10.88 25.61 12.49
N ARG A 121 -10.58 24.79 11.48
CA ARG A 121 -9.23 24.37 11.08
C ARG A 121 -8.47 23.65 12.20
N ALA A 122 -9.16 23.17 13.23
CA ALA A 122 -8.55 22.48 14.35
C ALA A 122 -8.16 21.05 13.96
N ILE A 123 -7.00 20.62 14.46
CA ILE A 123 -6.49 19.25 14.33
C ILE A 123 -6.37 18.66 15.73
N ALA A 124 -6.84 17.43 15.91
CA ALA A 124 -6.57 16.66 17.12
C ALA A 124 -6.01 15.29 16.76
N LYS A 125 -4.77 15.01 17.18
CA LYS A 125 -4.21 13.65 17.10
C LYS A 125 -4.83 12.83 18.23
N LEU A 126 -5.49 11.74 17.88
CA LEU A 126 -6.24 10.93 18.82
C LEU A 126 -5.30 10.03 19.60
N ASP A 127 -5.34 10.12 20.93
CA ASP A 127 -4.49 9.32 21.82
C ASP A 127 -5.03 7.89 21.96
N PRO A 128 -4.29 6.85 21.52
CA PRO A 128 -4.69 5.46 21.66
C PRO A 128 -4.53 4.97 23.10
N ARG A 129 -5.67 4.80 23.79
CA ARG A 129 -5.75 4.26 25.16
C ARG A 129 -5.80 2.75 25.16
N ASP A 130 -5.11 2.17 26.14
CA ASP A 130 -5.08 0.72 26.39
C ASP A 130 -4.57 -0.10 25.20
N PHE A 131 -3.82 0.50 24.27
CA PHE A 131 -3.27 -0.20 23.11
C PHE A 131 -2.06 -1.06 23.53
N PRO A 132 -2.13 -2.40 23.39
CA PRO A 132 -1.14 -3.29 24.01
C PRO A 132 0.10 -3.52 23.16
N ASP A 133 0.07 -3.24 21.85
CA ASP A 133 1.16 -3.62 20.95
C ASP A 133 2.32 -2.61 21.03
N PRO A 134 3.53 -3.03 21.46
CA PRO A 134 4.66 -2.14 21.63
C PRO A 134 5.21 -1.59 20.31
N ARG A 135 4.84 -2.18 19.17
CA ARG A 135 5.22 -1.69 17.84
C ARG A 135 4.41 -0.47 17.41
N GLY A 136 3.34 -0.16 18.15
CA GLY A 136 2.52 0.99 17.90
C GLY A 136 1.70 0.92 16.63
N LEU A 137 1.28 2.10 16.17
CA LEU A 137 0.49 2.26 14.97
C LEU A 137 1.38 2.56 13.74
N ASN A 138 1.03 1.87 12.65
CA ASN A 138 1.54 2.05 11.29
C ASN A 138 0.34 2.00 10.34
N VAL A 139 -0.45 3.08 10.36
CA VAL A 139 -1.84 3.09 9.85
C VAL A 139 -1.89 3.21 8.33
N HIS A 140 -2.86 2.55 7.71
CA HIS A 140 -3.11 2.61 6.27
C HIS A 140 -4.61 2.90 6.04
N GLY A 141 -5.34 1.97 5.41
CA GLY A 141 -6.79 2.06 5.31
C GLY A 141 -7.50 2.05 6.67
N MET A 142 -8.67 2.67 6.69
CA MET A 142 -9.42 2.98 7.90
C MET A 142 -10.87 3.26 7.57
N ASP A 143 -11.77 2.84 8.47
CA ASP A 143 -13.15 3.25 8.47
C ASP A 143 -13.60 3.75 9.84
N VAL A 144 -14.57 4.66 9.85
CA VAL A 144 -15.16 5.25 11.04
C VAL A 144 -16.67 5.23 10.90
N VAL A 145 -17.33 4.42 11.72
CA VAL A 145 -18.78 4.18 11.62
C VAL A 145 -19.47 4.42 12.96
N PRO A 146 -20.72 4.93 12.95
CA PRO A 146 -21.49 5.12 14.17
C PRO A 146 -21.79 3.79 14.85
N ASP A 147 -21.83 3.79 16.19
CA ASP A 147 -22.32 2.65 16.95
C ASP A 147 -23.84 2.58 16.85
N ILE A 148 -24.36 1.42 16.45
CA ILE A 148 -25.80 1.17 16.32
C ILE A 148 -26.57 1.35 17.65
N ARG A 149 -25.88 1.27 18.79
CA ARG A 149 -26.45 1.38 20.14
C ARG A 149 -26.27 2.76 20.76
N ASP A 150 -25.38 3.61 20.23
CA ASP A 150 -25.10 4.95 20.73
C ASP A 150 -24.63 5.86 19.60
N ALA A 151 -25.50 6.74 19.12
CA ALA A 151 -25.21 7.67 18.02
C ALA A 151 -24.05 8.66 18.33
N GLY A 152 -23.67 8.84 19.60
CA GLY A 152 -22.50 9.64 19.96
C GLY A 152 -21.18 8.86 20.03
N ALA A 153 -21.25 7.53 19.93
CA ALA A 153 -20.08 6.64 19.90
C ALA A 153 -19.77 6.19 18.47
N LEU A 154 -18.49 5.95 18.22
CA LEU A 154 -17.97 5.52 16.93
C LEU A 154 -17.10 4.27 17.12
N TRP A 155 -17.21 3.36 16.16
CA TRP A 155 -16.21 2.33 15.92
C TRP A 155 -15.21 2.82 14.88
N ILE A 156 -13.93 2.58 15.14
CA ILE A 156 -12.86 2.85 14.19
C ILE A 156 -12.17 1.52 13.89
N TYR A 157 -12.16 1.15 12.62
CA TYR A 157 -11.45 -0.01 12.10
C TYR A 157 -10.23 0.52 11.36
N VAL A 158 -9.04 0.01 11.64
CA VAL A 158 -7.82 0.50 11.00
C VAL A 158 -6.90 -0.63 10.63
N VAL A 159 -6.40 -0.59 9.40
CA VAL A 159 -5.30 -1.42 8.95
C VAL A 159 -4.02 -0.95 9.64
N ASN A 160 -3.39 -1.83 10.40
CA ASN A 160 -2.11 -1.58 11.06
C ASN A 160 -1.04 -2.51 10.49
N HIS A 161 -0.12 -1.97 9.71
CA HIS A 161 1.00 -2.71 9.14
C HIS A 161 2.15 -2.79 10.13
N ARG A 162 2.06 -3.69 11.10
CA ARG A 162 3.11 -3.81 12.12
C ARG A 162 4.39 -4.38 11.51
N PRO A 163 5.58 -3.88 11.86
CA PRO A 163 6.81 -4.60 11.53
C PRO A 163 6.82 -5.99 12.21
N PRO A 164 7.66 -6.93 11.73
CA PRO A 164 7.86 -8.21 12.42
C PRO A 164 8.07 -8.01 13.92
N LEU A 165 7.61 -8.92 14.78
CA LEU A 165 7.75 -8.68 16.23
C LEU A 165 9.23 -8.67 16.65
N ASP A 166 9.96 -9.70 16.23
CA ASP A 166 11.40 -9.82 16.44
C ASP A 166 12.16 -8.87 15.48
N PRO A 167 12.97 -7.92 15.99
CA PRO A 167 13.72 -6.98 15.17
C PRO A 167 14.83 -7.62 14.32
N ILE A 168 15.22 -8.87 14.60
CA ILE A 168 16.22 -9.62 13.82
C ILE A 168 15.59 -10.22 12.57
N VAL A 169 14.26 -10.37 12.55
CA VAL A 169 13.54 -10.92 11.40
C VAL A 169 13.53 -9.92 10.25
N ASP A 170 14.05 -10.36 9.11
CA ASP A 170 14.14 -9.57 7.88
C ASP A 170 12.76 -9.41 7.24
N ALA A 171 12.20 -8.20 7.33
CA ALA A 171 10.90 -7.87 6.75
C ALA A 171 10.85 -8.03 5.23
N GLN A 172 11.98 -7.93 4.52
CA GLN A 172 12.03 -8.17 3.07
C GLN A 172 11.79 -9.64 2.71
N LYS A 173 11.88 -10.55 3.69
CA LYS A 173 11.64 -11.98 3.49
C LYS A 173 10.28 -12.45 3.98
N VAL A 174 9.73 -11.81 5.01
CA VAL A 174 8.49 -12.26 5.67
C VAL A 174 7.32 -11.28 5.51
N GLY A 175 7.60 -10.05 5.09
CA GLY A 175 6.64 -8.96 4.97
C GLY A 175 6.22 -8.36 6.32
N ALA A 176 5.15 -7.58 6.28
CA ALA A 176 4.56 -7.01 7.48
C ALA A 176 3.67 -8.02 8.24
N ASP A 177 3.56 -7.79 9.55
CA ASP A 177 2.61 -8.45 10.45
C ASP A 177 1.32 -7.63 10.52
N SER A 178 0.69 -7.48 9.35
CA SER A 178 -0.50 -6.66 9.13
C SER A 178 -1.73 -7.22 9.84
N VAL A 179 -2.50 -6.33 10.47
CA VAL A 179 -3.73 -6.66 11.21
C VAL A 179 -4.79 -5.59 11.04
N ILE A 180 -6.00 -5.90 11.48
CA ILE A 180 -7.06 -4.91 11.68
C ILE A 180 -7.18 -4.61 13.18
N GLU A 181 -6.92 -3.36 13.56
CA GLU A 181 -7.16 -2.89 14.92
C GLU A 181 -8.56 -2.27 15.00
N ILE A 182 -9.28 -2.57 16.09
CA ILE A 182 -10.60 -2.00 16.35
C ILE A 182 -10.50 -1.12 17.58
N PHE A 183 -10.93 0.12 17.43
CA PHE A 183 -11.03 1.11 18.48
C PHE A 183 -12.48 1.57 18.66
N LYS A 184 -12.75 2.14 19.83
CA LYS A 184 -14.00 2.84 20.13
C LYS A 184 -13.71 4.25 20.59
N THR A 185 -14.51 5.20 20.15
CA THR A 185 -14.39 6.61 20.56
C THR A 185 -15.75 7.28 20.63
N ARG A 186 -15.76 8.58 20.95
CA ARG A 186 -16.93 9.45 20.81
C ARG A 186 -16.65 10.53 19.78
N VAL A 187 -17.70 11.03 19.14
CA VAL A 187 -17.60 12.15 18.20
C VAL A 187 -16.93 13.34 18.93
N GLY A 188 -15.86 13.88 18.33
CA GLY A 188 -15.12 15.03 18.88
C GLY A 188 -14.22 14.73 20.09
N ALA A 189 -14.08 13.46 20.51
CA ALA A 189 -13.12 13.11 21.55
C ALA A 189 -11.67 13.25 21.07
N SER A 190 -10.73 13.40 22.01
CA SER A 190 -9.29 13.49 21.76
C SER A 190 -8.56 12.15 21.94
N SER A 191 -9.29 11.05 22.14
CA SER A 191 -8.72 9.73 22.38
C SER A 191 -9.55 8.63 21.73
N ILE A 192 -8.89 7.51 21.46
CA ILE A 192 -9.50 6.27 20.95
C ILE A 192 -9.16 5.16 21.93
N LYS A 193 -10.14 4.37 22.35
CA LYS A 193 -9.92 3.24 23.24
C LYS A 193 -9.73 1.98 22.40
N TRP A 194 -8.62 1.28 22.58
CA TRP A 194 -8.42 -0.02 21.94
C TRP A 194 -9.45 -1.03 22.45
N VAL A 195 -9.98 -1.83 21.54
CA VAL A 195 -11.01 -2.85 21.85
C VAL A 195 -10.46 -4.24 21.57
N LYS A 196 -9.92 -4.47 20.37
CA LYS A 196 -9.35 -5.75 19.97
C LYS A 196 -8.47 -5.60 18.73
N THR A 197 -7.55 -6.54 18.57
CA THR A 197 -6.77 -6.76 17.34
C THR A 197 -7.32 -8.00 16.65
N ILE A 198 -7.60 -7.92 15.35
CA ILE A 198 -8.01 -9.05 14.52
C ILE A 198 -6.86 -9.42 13.59
N GLN A 199 -6.44 -10.68 13.69
CA GLN A 199 -5.35 -11.25 12.93
C GLN A 199 -5.72 -12.66 12.48
N ASP A 200 -5.60 -12.92 11.18
CA ASP A 200 -5.66 -14.25 10.62
C ASP A 200 -4.76 -14.25 9.37
N SER A 201 -3.58 -14.87 9.46
CA SER A 201 -2.61 -14.87 8.38
C SER A 201 -3.05 -15.67 7.15
N SER A 202 -4.15 -16.42 7.22
CA SER A 202 -4.70 -17.15 6.08
C SER A 202 -5.64 -16.31 5.22
N VAL A 203 -6.18 -15.21 5.77
CA VAL A 203 -7.14 -14.32 5.05
C VAL A 203 -6.74 -12.85 5.09
N ILE A 204 -6.19 -12.33 6.19
CA ILE A 204 -5.63 -10.97 6.31
C ILE A 204 -4.13 -11.07 6.02
N VAL A 205 -3.79 -11.01 4.73
CA VAL A 205 -2.42 -11.23 4.24
C VAL A 205 -1.72 -9.89 4.00
N THR A 206 -2.29 -9.05 3.15
CA THR A 206 -1.83 -7.68 2.84
C THR A 206 -3.02 -6.71 2.83
N PRO A 207 -3.71 -6.52 3.97
CA PRO A 207 -4.88 -5.67 4.03
C PRO A 207 -4.56 -4.26 3.54
N ASN A 208 -5.36 -3.70 2.64
CA ASN A 208 -5.16 -2.35 2.11
C ASN A 208 -6.16 -1.37 2.73
N ASP A 209 -7.45 -1.66 2.57
CA ASP A 209 -8.54 -0.87 3.14
C ASP A 209 -9.56 -1.74 3.88
N VAL A 210 -10.34 -1.11 4.74
CA VAL A 210 -11.34 -1.75 5.60
C VAL A 210 -12.65 -0.96 5.58
N LEU A 211 -13.77 -1.67 5.70
CA LEU A 211 -15.11 -1.13 5.87
C LEU A 211 -15.75 -1.79 7.09
N GLY A 212 -16.11 -1.00 8.10
CA GLY A 212 -16.65 -1.48 9.37
C GLY A 212 -18.18 -1.56 9.38
N ALA A 213 -18.72 -2.50 10.14
CA ALA A 213 -20.14 -2.47 10.52
C ALA A 213 -20.37 -1.67 11.81
N SER A 214 -21.58 -1.15 12.00
CA SER A 214 -21.96 -0.34 13.17
C SER A 214 -22.05 -1.14 14.49
N ASN A 215 -21.78 -2.44 14.48
CA ASN A 215 -21.87 -3.33 15.65
C ASN A 215 -20.52 -3.57 16.35
N GLY A 216 -19.38 -3.17 15.77
CA GLY A 216 -18.05 -3.44 16.34
C GLY A 216 -17.58 -4.90 16.20
N GLU A 217 -18.29 -5.70 15.41
CA GLU A 217 -18.13 -7.16 15.32
C GLU A 217 -17.88 -7.64 13.88
N GLU A 218 -18.37 -6.92 12.89
CA GLU A 218 -18.23 -7.26 11.47
C GLU A 218 -17.46 -6.16 10.73
N PHE A 219 -16.71 -6.57 9.70
CA PHE A 219 -16.04 -5.69 8.77
C PHE A 219 -15.68 -6.45 7.49
N TRP A 220 -15.44 -5.70 6.42
CA TRP A 220 -14.90 -6.18 5.15
C TRP A 220 -13.56 -5.51 4.91
N PHE A 221 -12.67 -6.17 4.20
CA PHE A 221 -11.36 -5.63 3.88
C PHE A 221 -10.91 -6.12 2.51
N THR A 222 -9.97 -5.40 1.91
CA THR A 222 -9.28 -5.82 0.69
C THR A 222 -7.88 -6.28 1.05
N ASN A 223 -7.37 -7.30 0.37
CA ASN A 223 -5.92 -7.49 0.28
C ASN A 223 -5.47 -6.90 -1.05
N ASP A 224 -4.43 -6.07 -1.06
CA ASP A 224 -3.86 -5.54 -2.31
C ASP A 224 -2.99 -6.56 -3.05
N HIS A 225 -2.56 -7.61 -2.36
CA HIS A 225 -1.69 -8.63 -2.90
C HIS A 225 -2.07 -10.01 -2.34
N HIS A 226 -1.71 -11.06 -3.08
CA HIS A 226 -1.91 -12.44 -2.62
C HIS A 226 -0.78 -12.95 -1.71
N VAL A 227 0.38 -12.29 -1.74
CA VAL A 227 1.57 -12.66 -0.98
C VAL A 227 2.19 -11.40 -0.39
N LYS A 228 2.97 -11.55 0.69
CA LYS A 228 3.47 -10.41 1.46
C LYS A 228 4.74 -9.75 0.92
N VAL A 229 5.47 -10.44 0.03
CA VAL A 229 6.78 -10.02 -0.47
C VAL A 229 7.04 -10.51 -1.89
N GLY A 230 7.89 -9.78 -2.61
CA GLY A 230 8.54 -10.22 -3.85
C GLY A 230 7.76 -9.87 -5.11
N LEU A 231 8.31 -10.22 -6.28
CA LEU A 231 7.77 -9.78 -7.57
C LEU A 231 6.31 -10.20 -7.80
N VAL A 232 5.90 -11.36 -7.29
CA VAL A 232 4.51 -11.85 -7.39
C VAL A 232 3.53 -10.93 -6.66
N SER A 233 3.98 -10.25 -5.60
CA SER A 233 3.24 -9.18 -4.93
C SER A 233 2.91 -8.09 -5.97
N ILE A 234 3.92 -7.49 -6.59
CA ILE A 234 3.77 -6.32 -7.48
C ILE A 234 2.91 -6.55 -8.75
N TYR A 235 2.85 -7.78 -9.28
CA TYR A 235 2.31 -8.04 -10.64
C TYR A 235 0.95 -8.77 -10.70
N LEU A 236 0.37 -9.20 -9.57
CA LEU A 236 -0.91 -9.92 -9.53
C LEU A 236 -1.96 -9.29 -8.60
N ALA A 237 -1.83 -7.99 -8.32
CA ALA A 237 -2.87 -7.19 -7.67
C ALA A 237 -4.12 -7.04 -8.56
#